data_AF-A0A953M4Y3-F1
#
_entry.id   AF-A0A953M4Y3-F1
#
_cell.length_a   1.000
_cell.length_b   1.000
_cell.length_c   1.000
_cell.angle_alpha   90.00
_cell.angle_beta   90.00
_cell.angle_gamma   90.00
#
_symmetry.space_group_name_H-M   'P 1'
#
loop_
_entity.id
_entity.type
_entity.pdbx_description
1 polymer ?
#
loop_
_entity_poly.entity_id
_entity_poly.type
_entity_poly.pdbx_seq_one_letter_code
_entity_poly.pdbx_strand_id
1 'polypeptide(L)'
;MTNRFVWVAWNRHKKIYDTVLVAAVVLYLVLFTTGSFLFSESAPDPAVVLIHATGTLAFIMLHMILCIGPLARLSDGFAPLLYNRRHFGVTMFCVALVHAALVLAYYGGFGSTNPIHAVLFDGRTLTDVSAFPYE
;
A
#
# COMPACT_ATOMS: atom_id res chain seq x y z
N MET A 1 -15.02 36.76 12.50
CA MET A 1 -15.47 35.38 12.19
C MET A 1 -14.35 34.44 12.63
N THR A 2 -14.55 33.69 13.70
CA THR A 2 -13.60 32.64 14.11
C THR A 2 -13.73 31.47 13.14
N ASN A 3 -12.75 31.28 12.26
CA ASN A 3 -12.71 30.11 11.38
C ASN A 3 -12.49 28.86 12.24
N ARG A 4 -13.57 28.13 12.52
CA ARG A 4 -13.53 26.84 13.20
C ARG A 4 -12.68 25.90 12.33
N PHE A 5 -11.60 25.38 12.90
CA PHE A 5 -10.76 24.41 12.22
C PHE A 5 -11.58 23.16 11.88
N VAL A 6 -11.56 22.77 10.61
CA VAL A 6 -12.19 21.55 10.10
C VAL A 6 -11.10 20.69 9.49
N TRP A 7 -10.90 19.49 10.05
CA TRP A 7 -9.83 18.56 9.66
C TRP A 7 -9.83 18.24 8.16
N VAL A 8 -11.02 18.02 7.58
CA VAL A 8 -11.20 17.79 6.14
C VAL A 8 -12.42 18.57 5.66
N ALA A 9 -12.19 19.58 4.82
CA ALA A 9 -13.26 20.31 4.14
C ALA A 9 -13.84 19.44 3.00
N TRP A 10 -14.78 18.55 3.33
CA TRP A 10 -15.43 17.65 2.37
C TRP A 10 -16.23 18.42 1.32
N ASN A 11 -16.04 18.05 0.06
CA ASN A 11 -16.84 18.54 -1.07
C ASN A 11 -17.14 17.37 -2.03
N ARG A 12 -18.00 17.60 -3.03
CA ARG A 12 -18.38 16.57 -4.00
C ARG A 12 -17.17 15.99 -4.75
N HIS A 13 -16.21 16.83 -5.13
CA HIS A 13 -15.01 16.41 -5.86
C HIS A 13 -14.13 15.46 -5.04
N LYS A 14 -13.90 15.76 -3.75
CA LYS A 14 -13.15 14.87 -2.83
C LYS A 14 -13.83 13.53 -2.62
N LYS A 15 -15.17 13.53 -2.49
CA LYS A 15 -15.93 12.28 -2.35
C LYS A 15 -15.84 11.40 -3.60
N ILE A 16 -15.97 12.00 -4.79
CA ILE A 16 -15.82 11.28 -6.06
C ILE A 16 -14.40 10.75 -6.18
N TYR A 17 -13.40 11.58 -5.87
CA TYR A 17 -11.99 11.18 -5.88
C TYR A 17 -11.72 9.98 -4.98
N ASP A 18 -12.16 10.04 -3.72
CA ASP A 18 -11.97 8.93 -2.76
C ASP A 18 -12.72 7.67 -3.21
N THR A 19 -13.90 7.81 -3.80
CA THR A 19 -14.66 6.67 -4.33
C THR A 19 -13.92 6.00 -5.48
N VAL A 20 -13.39 6.79 -6.43
CA VAL A 20 -12.60 6.27 -7.56
C VAL A 20 -11.31 5.63 -7.06
N LEU A 21 -10.64 6.24 -6.09
CA LEU A 21 -9.41 5.71 -5.49
C LEU A 21 -9.65 4.35 -4.82
N VAL A 22 -10.70 4.25 -3.99
CA VAL A 22 -11.08 2.99 -3.33
C VAL A 22 -11.49 1.94 -4.37
N ALA A 23 -12.25 2.32 -5.39
CA ALA A 23 -12.63 1.41 -6.46
C ALA A 23 -11.40 0.88 -7.22
N ALA A 24 -10.40 1.73 -7.49
CA ALA A 24 -9.15 1.32 -8.12
C ALA A 24 -8.33 0.36 -7.23
N VAL A 25 -8.29 0.60 -5.92
CA VAL A 25 -7.67 -0.31 -4.94
C VAL A 25 -8.35 -1.67 -4.96
N VAL A 26 -9.69 -1.70 -4.84
CA VAL A 26 -10.46 -2.95 -4.85
C VAL A 26 -10.30 -3.69 -6.17
N LEU A 27 -10.39 -2.96 -7.30
CA LEU A 27 -10.21 -3.54 -8.64
C LEU A 27 -8.83 -4.16 -8.79
N TYR A 28 -7.76 -3.48 -8.35
CA TYR A 28 -6.41 -4.02 -8.38
C TYR A 28 -6.30 -5.31 -7.57
N LEU A 29 -6.80 -5.32 -6.33
CA LEU A 29 -6.74 -6.50 -5.47
C LEU A 29 -7.51 -7.69 -6.07
N VAL A 30 -8.69 -7.45 -6.64
CA VAL A 30 -9.48 -8.50 -7.32
C VAL A 30 -8.76 -9.03 -8.55
N LEU A 31 -8.23 -8.15 -9.40
CA LEU A 31 -7.49 -8.57 -10.60
C LEU A 31 -6.22 -9.34 -10.25
N PHE A 32 -5.45 -8.87 -9.27
CA PHE A 32 -4.23 -9.52 -8.85
C PHE A 32 -4.53 -10.92 -8.27
N THR A 33 -5.46 -10.99 -7.31
CA THR A 33 -5.83 -12.26 -6.66
C THR A 33 -6.41 -13.26 -7.66
N THR A 34 -7.38 -12.84 -8.47
CA THR A 34 -7.99 -13.70 -9.50
C THR A 34 -6.95 -14.14 -10.52
N GLY A 35 -6.08 -13.23 -10.97
CA GLY A 35 -4.97 -13.55 -11.85
C GLY A 35 -4.01 -14.59 -11.25
N SER A 36 -3.63 -14.44 -9.98
CA SER A 36 -2.79 -15.42 -9.30
C SER A 36 -3.42 -16.81 -9.30
N PHE A 37 -4.71 -16.95 -9.00
CA PHE A 37 -5.36 -18.26 -9.02
C PHE A 37 -5.61 -18.84 -10.41
N LEU A 38 -5.80 -17.99 -11.44
CA LEU A 38 -6.06 -18.45 -12.81
C LEU A 38 -4.79 -18.84 -13.57
N PHE A 39 -3.66 -18.20 -13.28
CA PHE A 39 -2.43 -18.38 -14.05
C PHE A 39 -1.35 -19.20 -13.33
N SER A 40 -1.55 -19.56 -12.06
CA SER A 40 -0.60 -20.44 -11.35
C SER A 40 -0.79 -21.91 -11.73
N GLU A 41 0.33 -22.61 -11.97
CA GLU A 41 0.34 -24.05 -12.26
C GLU A 41 -0.09 -24.90 -11.05
N SER A 42 0.07 -24.37 -9.84
CA SER A 42 -0.36 -24.96 -8.59
C SER A 42 -1.22 -23.97 -7.80
N ALA A 43 -2.08 -24.47 -6.90
CA ALA A 43 -2.92 -23.62 -6.07
C ALA A 43 -2.03 -22.78 -5.12
N PRO A 44 -1.97 -21.45 -5.27
CA PRO A 44 -1.14 -20.61 -4.43
C PRO A 44 -1.77 -20.45 -3.04
N ASP A 45 -0.93 -20.24 -2.02
CA ASP A 45 -1.42 -19.92 -0.68
C ASP A 45 -2.16 -18.56 -0.69
N PRO A 46 -3.44 -18.51 -0.29
CA PRO A 46 -4.22 -17.28 -0.29
C PRO A 46 -3.61 -16.15 0.54
N ALA A 47 -2.95 -16.45 1.66
CA ALA A 47 -2.33 -15.45 2.52
C ALA A 47 -1.13 -14.80 1.81
N VAL A 48 -0.30 -15.61 1.14
CA VAL A 48 0.86 -15.14 0.38
C VAL A 48 0.41 -14.30 -0.82
N VAL A 49 -0.65 -14.71 -1.52
CA VAL A 49 -1.23 -13.91 -2.62
C VAL A 49 -1.67 -12.53 -2.11
N LEU A 50 -2.32 -12.46 -0.95
CA LEU A 50 -2.76 -11.19 -0.38
C LEU A 50 -1.58 -10.32 0.09
N ILE A 51 -0.55 -10.92 0.66
CA ILE A 51 0.72 -10.23 1.00
C ILE A 51 1.33 -9.60 -0.25
N HIS A 52 1.44 -10.33 -1.34
CA HIS A 52 1.98 -9.83 -2.61
C HIS A 52 1.10 -8.74 -3.23
N ALA A 53 -0.22 -8.95 -3.25
CA ALA A 53 -1.17 -7.99 -3.82
C ALA A 53 -1.13 -6.65 -3.08
N THR A 54 -1.14 -6.68 -1.74
CA THR A 54 -1.10 -5.46 -0.92
C THR A 54 0.25 -4.77 -0.97
N GLY A 55 1.36 -5.52 -1.00
CA GLY A 55 2.71 -4.96 -1.09
C GLY A 55 2.99 -4.27 -2.44
N THR A 56 2.66 -4.96 -3.54
CA THR A 56 2.80 -4.39 -4.90
C THR A 56 1.88 -3.20 -5.12
N LEU A 57 0.64 -3.24 -4.63
CA LEU A 57 -0.27 -2.10 -4.67
C LEU A 57 0.29 -0.90 -3.90
N ALA A 58 0.72 -1.09 -2.65
CA ALA A 58 1.30 -0.01 -1.85
C ALA A 58 2.52 0.62 -2.53
N PHE A 59 3.39 -0.22 -3.14
CA PHE A 59 4.55 0.25 -3.90
C PHE A 59 4.15 1.08 -5.12
N ILE A 60 3.20 0.61 -5.93
CA ILE A 60 2.66 1.36 -7.09
C ILE A 60 2.06 2.69 -6.63
N MET A 61 1.24 2.67 -5.58
CA MET A 61 0.62 3.88 -5.03
C MET A 61 1.67 4.89 -4.55
N LEU A 62 2.71 4.43 -3.85
CA LEU A 62 3.83 5.27 -3.42
C LEU A 62 4.53 5.92 -4.63
N HIS A 63 4.82 5.15 -5.68
CA HIS A 63 5.42 5.69 -6.91
C HIS A 63 4.55 6.76 -7.54
N MET A 64 3.25 6.52 -7.65
CA MET A 64 2.32 7.53 -8.15
C MET A 64 2.37 8.79 -7.29
N ILE A 65 2.24 8.67 -5.97
CA ILE A 65 2.25 9.81 -5.03
C ILE A 65 3.55 10.63 -5.11
N LEU A 66 4.69 10.00 -5.35
CA LEU A 66 5.96 10.71 -5.52
C LEU A 66 6.06 11.39 -6.89
N CYS A 67 5.61 10.72 -7.95
CA CYS A 67 5.68 11.22 -9.32
C CYS A 67 4.66 12.34 -9.63
N ILE A 68 3.52 12.42 -8.93
CA ILE A 68 2.53 13.48 -9.21
C ILE A 68 3.06 14.89 -8.98
N GLY A 69 4.04 15.07 -8.10
CA GLY A 69 4.65 16.37 -7.83
C GLY A 69 5.35 16.94 -9.08
N PRO A 70 6.34 16.21 -9.65
CA PRO A 70 6.95 16.57 -10.92
C PRO A 70 5.96 16.62 -12.09
N LEU A 71 5.06 15.64 -12.22
CA LEU A 71 4.11 15.57 -13.34
C LEU A 71 3.17 16.78 -13.41
N ALA A 72 2.73 17.28 -12.26
CA ALA A 72 1.90 18.48 -12.20
C ALA A 72 2.62 19.76 -12.62
N ARG A 73 3.96 19.75 -12.75
CA ARG A 73 4.72 20.87 -13.33
C ARG A 73 4.82 20.77 -14.87
N LEU A 74 4.66 19.56 -15.42
CA LEU A 74 4.72 19.30 -16.85
C LEU A 74 3.35 19.43 -17.53
N SER A 75 2.27 19.19 -16.79
CA SER A 75 0.90 19.30 -17.30
C SER A 75 -0.11 19.60 -16.19
N ASP A 76 -1.01 20.54 -16.45
CA ASP A 76 -2.12 20.90 -15.57
C ASP A 76 -3.13 19.75 -15.37
N GLY A 77 -3.09 18.73 -16.24
CA GLY A 77 -3.96 17.54 -16.13
C GLY A 77 -3.78 16.77 -14.82
N PHE A 78 -2.63 16.89 -14.15
CA PHE A 78 -2.35 16.23 -12.87
C PHE A 78 -2.76 17.08 -11.65
N ALA A 79 -3.25 18.31 -11.85
CA ALA A 79 -3.68 19.18 -10.75
C ALA A 79 -4.77 18.55 -9.84
N PRO A 80 -5.79 17.83 -10.35
CA PRO A 80 -6.77 17.16 -9.50
C PRO A 80 -6.16 16.08 -8.61
N LEU A 81 -5.15 15.36 -9.11
CA LEU A 81 -4.44 14.31 -8.38
C LEU A 81 -3.52 14.92 -7.32
N LEU A 82 -2.82 16.01 -7.66
CA LEU A 82 -1.98 16.76 -6.73
C LEU A 82 -2.77 17.43 -5.61
N TYR A 83 -3.97 17.94 -5.91
CA TYR A 83 -4.87 18.57 -4.94
C TYR A 83 -5.30 17.57 -3.85
N ASN A 84 -5.59 16.32 -4.23
CA ASN A 84 -6.05 15.27 -3.32
C ASN A 84 -4.92 14.33 -2.82
N ARG A 85 -3.64 14.70 -3.00
CA ARG A 85 -2.48 13.84 -2.66
C ARG A 85 -2.48 13.29 -1.23
N ARG A 86 -3.10 14.00 -0.28
CA ARG A 86 -3.21 13.56 1.12
C ARG A 86 -4.16 12.36 1.27
N HIS A 87 -5.30 12.37 0.57
CA HIS A 87 -6.24 11.26 0.57
C HIS A 87 -5.60 10.01 -0.05
N PHE A 88 -4.86 10.20 -1.16
CA PHE A 88 -4.05 9.15 -1.77
C PHE A 88 -3.01 8.61 -0.78
N GLY A 89 -2.23 9.49 -0.14
CA GLY A 89 -1.23 9.12 0.85
C GLY A 89 -1.78 8.31 2.03
N VAL A 90 -2.91 8.74 2.61
CA VAL A 90 -3.57 8.01 3.70
C VAL A 90 -4.04 6.63 3.23
N THR A 91 -4.61 6.54 2.03
CA THR A 91 -5.05 5.25 1.48
C THR A 91 -3.87 4.31 1.25
N MET A 92 -2.77 4.81 0.68
CA MET A 92 -1.53 4.04 0.51
C MET A 92 -1.00 3.55 1.85
N PHE A 93 -0.97 4.43 2.87
CA PHE A 93 -0.56 4.06 4.22
C PHE A 93 -1.42 2.93 4.80
N CYS A 94 -2.74 3.00 4.65
CA CYS A 94 -3.63 1.93 5.11
C CYS A 94 -3.36 0.60 4.38
N VAL A 95 -3.14 0.63 3.06
CA VAL A 95 -2.78 -0.58 2.29
C VAL A 95 -1.43 -1.14 2.76
N ALA A 96 -0.43 -0.28 2.96
CA ALA A 96 0.89 -0.68 3.46
C ALA A 96 0.83 -1.24 4.90
N LEU A 97 -0.04 -0.68 5.74
CA LEU A 97 -0.28 -1.18 7.10
C LEU A 97 -0.91 -2.57 7.08
N VAL A 98 -1.89 -2.81 6.19
CA VAL A 98 -2.46 -4.15 5.97
C VAL A 98 -1.39 -5.11 5.50
N HIS A 99 -0.56 -4.72 4.53
CA HIS A 99 0.57 -5.53 4.06
C HIS A 99 1.51 -5.90 5.23
N ALA A 100 1.96 -4.91 6.01
CA ALA A 100 2.84 -5.14 7.16
C ALA A 100 2.20 -6.07 8.20
N ALA A 101 0.91 -5.88 8.51
CA ALA A 101 0.19 -6.74 9.45
C ALA A 101 0.10 -8.19 8.95
N LEU A 102 -0.18 -8.40 7.66
CA LEU A 102 -0.23 -9.73 7.05
C LEU A 102 1.13 -10.42 7.09
N VAL A 103 2.19 -9.71 6.74
CA VAL A 103 3.56 -10.22 6.76
C VAL A 103 3.97 -10.62 8.18
N LEU A 104 3.76 -9.74 9.16
CA LEU A 104 4.09 -10.02 10.56
C LEU A 104 3.26 -11.18 11.14
N ALA A 105 1.98 -11.27 10.79
CA ALA A 105 1.12 -12.36 11.28
C ALA A 105 1.48 -13.70 10.62
N TYR A 106 1.72 -13.71 9.32
CA TYR A 106 2.02 -14.92 8.56
C TYR A 106 3.43 -15.44 8.90
N TYR A 107 4.47 -14.68 8.58
CA TYR A 107 5.86 -15.13 8.78
C TYR A 107 6.26 -15.13 10.27
N GLY A 108 5.78 -14.15 11.04
CA GLY A 108 6.04 -14.08 12.47
C GLY A 108 5.37 -15.19 13.28
N GLY A 109 4.29 -15.78 12.77
CA GLY A 109 3.63 -16.93 13.41
C GLY A 109 4.46 -18.21 13.39
N PHE A 110 5.44 -18.32 12.48
CA PHE A 110 6.33 -19.48 12.37
C PHE A 110 7.64 -19.31 13.16
N GLY A 111 7.93 -18.10 13.65
CA GLY A 111 9.16 -17.78 14.39
C GLY A 111 9.04 -18.00 15.90
N SER A 112 10.18 -18.22 16.56
CA SER A 112 10.28 -18.32 18.03
C SER A 112 10.48 -16.96 18.73
N THR A 113 10.76 -15.91 17.96
CA THR A 113 11.03 -14.54 18.44
C THR A 113 9.83 -13.65 18.14
N ASN A 114 9.60 -12.62 18.98
CA ASN A 114 8.59 -11.61 18.69
C ASN A 114 8.86 -10.96 17.30
N PRO A 115 7.90 -10.93 16.38
CA PRO A 115 8.15 -10.53 15.00
C PRO A 115 8.45 -9.04 14.83
N ILE A 116 7.91 -8.17 15.69
CA ILE A 116 8.28 -6.74 15.69
C ILE A 116 9.74 -6.59 16.15
N HIS A 117 10.14 -7.34 17.17
CA HIS A 117 11.52 -7.34 17.63
C HIS A 117 12.48 -7.88 16.56
N ALA A 118 12.10 -8.96 15.88
CA ALA A 118 12.89 -9.56 14.82
C ALA A 118 13.16 -8.55 13.69
N VAL A 119 12.12 -7.85 13.21
CA VAL A 119 12.26 -6.87 12.12
C VAL A 119 13.12 -5.67 12.51
N LEU A 120 13.03 -5.18 13.75
CA LEU A 120 13.70 -3.94 14.16
C LEU A 120 15.11 -4.15 14.70
N PHE A 121 15.40 -5.32 15.29
CA PHE A 121 16.60 -5.52 16.11
C PHE A 121 17.41 -6.76 15.74
N ASP A 122 16.89 -7.68 14.93
CA ASP A 122 17.69 -8.84 14.53
C ASP A 122 18.72 -8.43 13.46
N GLY A 123 19.96 -8.23 13.91
CA GLY A 123 21.05 -7.67 13.11
C GLY A 123 21.68 -8.63 12.11
N ARG A 124 21.24 -9.90 12.05
CA ARG A 124 21.75 -10.89 11.08
C ARG A 124 21.47 -10.47 9.63
N THR A 125 20.41 -9.70 9.42
CA THR A 125 19.88 -9.28 8.11
C THR A 125 20.64 -8.10 7.48
N LEU A 126 21.43 -7.34 8.26
CA LEU A 126 22.12 -6.15 7.75
C LEU A 126 23.54 -6.44 7.25
N THR A 127 24.09 -7.60 7.58
CA THR A 127 25.44 -8.03 7.17
C THR A 127 25.45 -8.98 5.97
N ASP A 128 24.29 -9.53 5.60
CA ASP A 128 24.14 -10.47 4.49
C ASP A 128 22.98 -10.05 3.58
N VAL A 129 23.30 -9.44 2.43
CA VAL A 129 22.33 -8.92 1.46
C VAL A 129 21.45 -10.05 0.88
N SER A 130 21.96 -11.29 0.91
CA SER A 130 21.24 -12.46 0.40
C SER A 130 20.14 -12.97 1.34
N ALA A 131 20.19 -12.61 2.63
CA ALA A 131 19.26 -13.06 3.67
C ALA A 131 18.11 -12.06 3.96
N PHE A 132 17.99 -10.96 3.21
CA PHE A 132 16.94 -9.95 3.38
C PHE A 132 15.76 -10.21 2.41
N PRO A 133 14.48 -10.15 2.85
CA PRO A 133 13.97 -9.94 4.20
C PRO A 133 13.50 -11.20 4.97
N TYR A 134 13.52 -12.41 4.39
CA TYR A 134 13.16 -13.65 5.10
C TYR A 134 13.95 -14.88 4.64
N GLU A 135 14.45 -15.66 5.61
CA GLU A 135 14.70 -17.12 5.54
C GLU A 135 13.69 -17.85 6.43
#